data_AF-B6SZR3-F1
#
_entry.id   AF-B6SZR3-F1
#
_cell.length_a   1.000
_cell.length_b   1.000
_cell.length_c   1.000
_cell.angle_alpha   90.00
_cell.angle_beta   90.00
_cell.angle_gamma   90.00
#
_symmetry.space_group_name_H-M   'P 1'
#
loop_
_entity.id
_entity.type
_entity.pdbx_description
1 polymer ?
#
loop_
_entity_poly.entity_id
_entity_poly.type
_entity_poly.pdbx_seq_one_letter_code
_entity_poly.pdbx_strand_id
1 'polypeptide(L)'
;MDSTLFIIGVIGNIISVLVFISPIKTFWRIVRGGTTEEFEPAPYVLTLLNALLWLYYGLTKPDGFLVATVNGFGAVMEAIYVVLFIVYAANHATRVKTAKLAAALDIGGFGVVFAATTFAISEFELRIMVIGMICACLNVLMYGSPLASMNLLAAHQQEELTIMQSCAQKS
;
A
#
# COMPACT_ATOMS: atom_id res chain seq x y z
N MET A 1 3.21 29.20 -6.84
CA MET A 1 2.49 28.15 -6.09
C MET A 1 1.34 28.83 -5.36
N ASP A 2 0.10 28.59 -5.77
CA ASP A 2 -1.07 29.26 -5.20
C ASP A 2 -1.25 28.85 -3.75
N SER A 3 -1.29 29.81 -2.82
CA SER A 3 -1.36 29.59 -1.37
C SER A 3 -2.47 28.61 -0.97
N THR A 4 -3.57 28.58 -1.72
CA THR A 4 -4.69 27.66 -1.55
C THR A 4 -4.30 26.19 -1.73
N LEU A 5 -3.52 25.86 -2.77
CA LEU A 5 -3.09 24.49 -3.03
C LEU A 5 -2.14 23.98 -1.93
N PHE A 6 -1.28 24.86 -1.43
CA PHE A 6 -0.40 24.54 -0.32
C PHE A 6 -1.19 24.26 0.96
N ILE A 7 -2.17 25.10 1.32
CA ILE A 7 -3.01 24.91 2.51
C ILE A 7 -3.79 23.59 2.42
N ILE A 8 -4.40 23.31 1.27
CA ILE A 8 -5.12 22.04 1.04
C ILE A 8 -4.18 20.85 1.22
N GLY A 9 -2.97 20.93 0.66
CA GLY A 9 -1.98 19.86 0.77
C GLY A 9 -1.49 19.61 2.20
N VAL A 10 -1.34 20.66 3.01
CA VAL A 10 -1.00 20.54 4.44
C VAL A 10 -2.13 19.87 5.21
N ILE A 11 -3.38 20.29 5.00
CA ILE A 11 -4.54 19.67 5.65
C ILE A 11 -4.64 18.19 5.25
N GLY A 12 -4.47 17.88 3.96
CA GLY A 12 -4.45 16.51 3.46
C GLY A 12 -3.38 15.66 4.13
N ASN A 13 -2.16 16.18 4.28
CA ASN A 13 -1.07 15.48 4.98
C ASN A 13 -1.42 15.17 6.44
N ILE A 14 -2.00 16.14 7.17
CA ILE A 14 -2.42 15.93 8.57
C ILE A 14 -3.46 14.81 8.65
N ILE A 15 -4.48 14.85 7.80
CA ILE A 15 -5.53 13.81 7.77
C ILE A 15 -4.92 12.45 7.44
N SER A 16 -4.04 12.37 6.44
CA SER A 16 -3.37 11.12 6.07
C SER A 16 -2.55 10.53 7.22
N VAL A 17 -1.79 11.35 7.95
CA VAL A 17 -1.05 10.90 9.14
C VAL A 17 -2.00 10.34 10.19
N LEU A 18 -3.13 11.01 10.46
CA LEU A 18 -4.13 10.50 11.41
C LEU A 18 -4.73 9.15 10.96
N VAL A 19 -4.98 8.98 9.66
CA VAL A 19 -5.47 7.70 9.10
C VAL A 19 -4.41 6.61 9.24
N PHE A 20 -3.14 6.90 8.97
CA PHE A 20 -2.04 5.95 9.15
C PHE A 20 -1.80 5.57 10.62
N ILE A 21 -2.22 6.41 11.57
CA ILE A 21 -2.19 6.13 13.01
C ILE A 21 -3.37 5.24 13.46
N SER A 22 -4.47 5.22 12.71
CA SER A 22 -5.68 4.43 13.04
C SER A 22 -5.40 2.96 13.41
N PRO A 23 -4.58 2.21 12.64
CA PRO A 23 -4.36 0.79 12.91
C PRO A 23 -3.31 0.52 14.01
N ILE A 24 -2.85 1.53 14.77
CA ILE A 24 -1.97 1.34 15.94
C ILE A 24 -2.54 0.39 16.98
N LYS A 25 -3.86 0.38 17.17
CA LYS A 25 -4.51 -0.58 18.08
C LYS A 25 -4.38 -2.02 17.56
N THR A 26 -4.42 -2.20 16.24
CA THR A 26 -4.20 -3.49 15.57
C THR A 26 -2.76 -3.95 15.75
N PHE A 27 -1.78 -3.07 15.54
CA PHE A 27 -0.37 -3.35 15.85
C PHE A 27 -0.16 -3.81 17.28
N TRP A 28 -0.73 -3.07 18.23
CA TRP A 28 -0.57 -3.36 19.66
C TRP A 28 -1.17 -4.73 20.01
N ARG A 29 -2.29 -5.10 19.36
CA ARG A 29 -2.89 -6.43 19.50
C ARG A 29 -1.98 -7.54 18.94
N ILE A 30 -1.33 -7.34 17.79
CA ILE A 30 -0.39 -8.31 17.21
C ILE A 30 0.80 -8.53 18.15
N VAL A 31 1.41 -7.45 18.63
CA VAL A 31 2.56 -7.51 19.55
C VAL A 31 2.19 -8.22 20.86
N ARG A 32 1.00 -7.93 21.41
CA ARG A 32 0.55 -8.52 22.68
C ARG A 32 0.01 -9.95 22.53
N GLY A 33 -0.58 -10.26 21.39
CA GLY A 33 -1.11 -11.59 21.06
C GLY A 33 -0.05 -12.56 20.55
N GLY A 34 1.10 -12.06 20.08
CA GLY A 34 2.23 -12.88 19.63
C GLY A 34 1.99 -13.62 18.31
N THR A 35 0.90 -13.33 17.60
CA THR A 35 0.57 -13.92 16.30
C THR A 35 0.07 -12.81 15.39
N THR A 36 0.54 -12.82 14.15
CA THR A 36 -0.21 -12.25 13.05
C THR A 36 -1.40 -13.18 12.80
N GLU A 37 -2.62 -12.65 12.67
CA GLU A 37 -3.77 -13.44 12.20
C GLU A 37 -3.47 -14.01 10.79
N GLU A 38 -4.38 -14.79 10.17
CA GLU A 38 -4.16 -15.44 8.85
C GLU A 38 -4.10 -14.46 7.65
N PHE A 39 -3.58 -13.25 7.83
CA PHE A 39 -3.43 -12.27 6.77
C PHE A 39 -2.30 -12.65 5.81
N GLU A 40 -2.58 -12.51 4.51
CA GLU A 40 -1.56 -12.62 3.48
C GLU A 40 -0.56 -11.45 3.59
N PRO A 41 0.76 -11.69 3.53
CA PRO A 41 1.77 -10.65 3.64
C PRO A 41 1.93 -9.78 2.37
N ALA A 42 1.47 -10.27 1.22
CA ALA A 42 1.70 -9.62 -0.07
C ALA A 42 1.15 -8.18 -0.19
N PRO A 43 -0.07 -7.86 0.31
CA PRO A 43 -0.59 -6.50 0.27
C PRO A 43 0.28 -5.48 1.04
N TYR A 44 0.86 -5.87 2.18
CA TYR A 44 1.73 -5.00 2.98
C TYR A 44 3.06 -4.70 2.29
N VAL A 45 3.63 -5.71 1.62
CA VAL A 45 4.84 -5.50 0.82
C VAL A 45 4.55 -4.62 -0.40
N LEU A 46 3.43 -4.85 -1.11
CA LEU A 46 3.08 -4.03 -2.27
C LEU A 46 2.75 -2.58 -1.90
N THR A 47 2.09 -2.35 -0.76
CA THR A 47 1.82 -1.00 -0.24
C THR A 47 3.10 -0.28 0.18
N LEU A 48 4.07 -0.99 0.77
CA LEU A 48 5.39 -0.44 1.05
C LEU A 48 6.12 -0.01 -0.23
N LEU A 49 6.20 -0.88 -1.25
CA LEU A 49 6.78 -0.53 -2.55
C LEU A 49 6.10 0.70 -3.17
N ASN A 50 4.77 0.76 -3.13
CA ASN A 50 4.03 1.90 -3.65
C ASN A 50 4.35 3.20 -2.91
N ALA A 51 4.43 3.15 -1.58
CA ALA A 51 4.82 4.30 -0.77
C ALA A 51 6.26 4.76 -1.08
N LEU A 52 7.20 3.82 -1.25
CA LEU A 52 8.59 4.15 -1.63
C LEU A 52 8.67 4.79 -3.02
N LEU A 53 7.91 4.30 -4.00
CA LEU A 53 7.89 4.86 -5.35
C LEU A 53 7.28 6.28 -5.37
N TRP A 54 6.20 6.51 -4.64
CA TRP A 54 5.61 7.85 -4.50
C TRP A 54 6.48 8.82 -3.70
N LEU A 55 7.20 8.32 -2.69
CA LEU A 55 8.23 9.09 -1.99
C LEU A 55 9.33 9.53 -2.98
N TYR A 56 9.84 8.60 -3.79
CA TYR A 56 10.85 8.91 -4.81
C TYR A 56 10.33 9.90 -5.85
N TYR A 57 9.09 9.72 -6.33
CA TYR A 57 8.43 10.69 -7.21
C TYR A 57 8.37 12.09 -6.59
N GLY A 58 7.89 12.20 -5.34
CA GLY A 58 7.75 13.46 -4.64
C GLY A 58 9.08 14.17 -4.38
N LEU A 59 10.15 13.41 -4.13
CA LEU A 59 11.51 13.97 -3.97
C LEU A 59 12.13 14.40 -5.31
N THR A 60 11.75 13.78 -6.41
CA THR A 60 12.28 14.10 -7.75
C THR A 60 11.55 15.29 -8.38
N LYS A 61 10.25 15.44 -8.13
CA LYS A 61 9.41 16.48 -8.74
C LYS A 61 9.55 17.84 -8.04
N PRO A 62 9.76 18.95 -8.77
CA PRO A 62 9.63 20.31 -8.22
C PRO A 62 8.23 20.51 -7.62
N ASP A 63 8.16 21.03 -6.40
CA ASP A 63 6.92 21.16 -5.59
C ASP A 63 6.28 19.82 -5.14
N GLY A 64 6.99 18.70 -5.25
CA GLY A 64 6.54 17.37 -4.81
C GLY A 64 6.65 17.12 -3.30
N PHE A 65 7.09 18.10 -2.50
CA PHE A 65 7.39 17.93 -1.08
C PHE A 65 6.23 17.35 -0.27
N LEU A 66 5.00 17.85 -0.47
CA LEU A 66 3.81 17.37 0.23
C LEU A 66 3.46 15.91 -0.11
N VAL A 67 3.81 15.45 -1.31
CA VAL A 67 3.66 14.05 -1.73
C VAL A 67 4.76 13.20 -1.09
N ALA A 68 5.99 13.72 -1.03
CA ALA A 68 7.10 13.05 -0.37
C ALA A 68 6.84 12.84 1.13
N THR A 69 6.33 13.84 1.85
CA THR A 69 6.09 13.74 3.29
C THR A 69 5.04 12.69 3.65
N VAL A 70 3.89 12.69 2.96
CA VAL A 70 2.81 11.73 3.25
C VAL A 70 3.22 10.30 2.93
N ASN A 71 3.87 10.08 1.79
CA ASN A 71 4.31 8.74 1.38
C ASN A 71 5.55 8.28 2.15
N GLY A 72 6.41 9.20 2.58
CA GLY A 72 7.51 8.89 3.49
C GLY A 72 7.02 8.40 4.84
N PHE A 73 6.01 9.06 5.42
CA PHE A 73 5.36 8.57 6.64
C PHE A 73 4.70 7.20 6.41
N GLY A 74 3.96 7.05 5.30
CA GLY A 74 3.36 5.77 4.91
C GLY A 74 4.39 4.64 4.79
N ALA A 75 5.54 4.89 4.15
CA ALA A 75 6.61 3.92 3.99
C ALA A 75 7.20 3.50 5.34
N VAL A 76 7.38 4.43 6.30
CA VAL A 76 7.83 4.09 7.66
C VAL A 76 6.81 3.20 8.36
N MET A 77 5.53 3.54 8.28
CA MET A 77 4.46 2.77 8.91
C MET A 77 4.32 1.37 8.32
N GLU A 78 4.35 1.23 6.99
CA GLU A 78 4.31 -0.07 6.31
C GLU A 78 5.57 -0.91 6.56
N ALA A 79 6.75 -0.28 6.64
CA ALA A 79 7.97 -0.98 7.04
C ALA A 79 7.85 -1.56 8.46
N ILE A 80 7.25 -0.82 9.40
CA ILE A 80 6.95 -1.33 10.75
C ILE A 80 5.98 -2.52 10.67
N TYR A 81 4.94 -2.47 9.83
CA TYR A 81 4.05 -3.63 9.57
C TYR A 81 4.81 -4.85 9.08
N VAL A 82 5.61 -4.70 8.03
CA VAL A 82 6.38 -5.81 7.45
C VAL A 82 7.34 -6.42 8.48
N VAL A 83 8.04 -5.57 9.26
CA VAL A 83 8.95 -6.05 10.32
C VAL A 83 8.20 -6.80 11.41
N LEU A 84 7.11 -6.23 11.92
CA LEU A 84 6.29 -6.90 12.93
C LEU A 84 5.71 -8.22 12.41
N PHE A 85 5.31 -8.26 11.14
CA PHE A 85 4.83 -9.49 10.51
C PHE A 85 5.92 -10.56 10.45
N ILE A 86 7.14 -10.20 10.04
CA ILE A 86 8.27 -11.14 9.98
C ILE A 86 8.65 -11.66 11.39
N VAL A 87 8.55 -10.81 12.41
CA VAL A 87 8.89 -11.19 13.80
C VAL A 87 7.82 -12.07 14.44
N TYR A 88 6.54 -11.73 14.26
CA TYR A 88 5.42 -12.34 15.00
C TYR A 88 4.61 -13.36 14.20
N ALA A 89 4.88 -13.58 12.90
CA ALA A 89 4.15 -14.61 12.15
C ALA A 89 4.36 -16.01 12.74
N ALA A 90 3.30 -16.79 12.93
CA ALA A 90 3.40 -18.09 13.61
C ALA A 90 4.25 -19.12 12.84
N ASN A 91 4.28 -19.03 11.51
CA ASN A 91 4.93 -20.01 10.64
C ASN A 91 6.25 -19.47 10.06
N HIS A 92 7.35 -20.20 10.29
CA HIS A 92 8.67 -19.88 9.74
C HIS A 92 8.68 -19.78 8.20
N ALA A 93 7.92 -20.63 7.50
CA ALA A 93 7.81 -20.57 6.04
C ALA A 93 7.19 -19.25 5.57
N THR A 94 6.15 -18.78 6.26
CA THR A 94 5.51 -17.49 5.97
C THR A 94 6.49 -16.34 6.24
N ARG A 95 7.23 -16.37 7.35
CA ARG A 95 8.27 -15.35 7.63
C ARG A 95 9.30 -15.25 6.52
N VAL A 96 9.84 -16.38 6.08
CA VAL A 96 10.84 -16.44 5.01
C VAL A 96 10.25 -15.99 3.67
N LYS A 97 9.00 -16.38 3.36
CA LYS A 97 8.29 -15.92 2.16
C LYS A 97 8.13 -14.40 2.17
N THR A 98 7.65 -13.83 3.27
CA THR A 98 7.48 -12.37 3.43
C THR A 98 8.80 -11.65 3.32
N ALA A 99 9.84 -12.10 4.03
CA ALA A 99 11.16 -11.47 3.99
C ALA A 99 11.78 -11.50 2.58
N LYS A 100 11.65 -12.63 1.87
CA LYS A 100 12.08 -12.74 0.47
C LYS A 100 11.29 -11.82 -0.44
N LEU A 101 9.98 -11.73 -0.26
CA LEU A 101 9.12 -10.87 -1.07
C LEU A 101 9.45 -9.39 -0.85
N ALA A 102 9.58 -8.97 0.41
CA ALA A 102 9.97 -7.61 0.79
C ALA A 102 11.36 -7.25 0.24
N ALA A 103 12.35 -8.13 0.42
CA ALA A 103 13.68 -7.89 -0.14
C ALA A 103 13.66 -7.82 -1.68
N ALA A 104 12.91 -8.69 -2.34
CA ALA A 104 12.83 -8.72 -3.80
C ALA A 104 12.11 -7.48 -4.38
N LEU A 105 10.98 -7.07 -3.79
CA LEU A 105 10.15 -5.99 -4.31
C LEU A 105 10.57 -4.63 -3.77
N ASP A 106 10.68 -4.46 -2.45
CA ASP A 106 10.91 -3.16 -1.82
C ASP A 106 12.37 -2.70 -1.91
N ILE A 107 13.32 -3.63 -1.90
CA ILE A 107 14.75 -3.30 -2.06
C ILE A 107 15.16 -3.50 -3.51
N GLY A 108 14.93 -4.70 -4.05
CA GLY A 108 15.29 -5.04 -5.43
C GLY A 108 14.49 -4.25 -6.46
N GLY A 109 13.16 -4.37 -6.45
CA GLY A 109 12.27 -3.71 -7.39
C GLY A 109 12.39 -2.19 -7.36
N PHE A 110 12.33 -1.59 -6.17
CA PHE A 110 12.57 -0.15 -6.00
C PHE A 110 13.96 0.25 -6.50
N GLY A 111 15.02 -0.48 -6.12
CA GLY A 111 16.39 -0.19 -6.52
C GLY A 111 16.59 -0.25 -8.04
N VAL A 112 15.97 -1.23 -8.71
CA VAL A 112 15.97 -1.33 -10.17
C VAL A 112 15.26 -0.13 -10.80
N VAL A 113 14.08 0.25 -10.33
CA VAL A 113 13.35 1.42 -10.85
C VAL A 113 14.15 2.70 -10.63
N PHE A 114 14.72 2.88 -9.44
CA PHE A 114 15.55 4.03 -9.10
C PHE A 114 16.78 4.12 -10.00
N ALA A 115 17.53 3.02 -10.15
CA ALA A 115 18.72 2.97 -11.00
C ALA A 115 18.36 3.16 -12.48
N ALA A 116 17.36 2.45 -13.00
CA ALA A 116 16.95 2.55 -14.39
C ALA A 116 16.51 3.97 -14.74
N THR A 117 15.67 4.60 -13.91
CA THR A 117 15.19 5.97 -14.16
C THR A 117 16.30 7.01 -14.01
N THR A 118 17.26 6.80 -13.10
CA THR A 118 18.36 7.74 -12.88
C THR A 118 19.44 7.65 -13.96
N PHE A 119 19.80 6.45 -14.41
CA PHE A 119 20.90 6.24 -15.35
C PHE A 119 20.45 6.16 -16.82
N ALA A 120 19.25 5.64 -17.11
CA ALA A 120 18.78 5.52 -18.49
C ALA A 120 18.07 6.78 -19.00
N ILE A 121 17.59 7.64 -18.11
CA ILE A 121 16.83 8.85 -18.46
C ILE A 121 17.59 10.09 -17.97
N SER A 122 18.35 10.72 -18.86
CA SER A 122 19.07 11.96 -18.56
C SER A 122 18.13 13.18 -18.46
N GLU A 123 17.02 13.16 -19.21
CA GLU A 123 16.05 14.26 -19.24
C GLU A 123 15.18 14.28 -17.98
N PHE A 124 15.23 15.39 -17.24
CA PHE A 124 14.60 15.52 -15.93
C PHE A 124 13.07 15.42 -15.96
N GLU A 125 12.43 16.12 -16.89
CA GLU A 125 10.96 16.11 -17.03
C GLU A 125 10.43 14.74 -17.46
N LEU A 126 11.15 14.06 -18.37
CA LEU A 126 10.80 12.71 -18.80
C LEU A 126 10.94 11.71 -17.64
N ARG A 127 11.96 11.86 -16.80
CA ARG A 127 12.16 11.03 -15.61
C ARG A 127 10.97 11.16 -14.66
N ILE A 128 10.53 12.38 -14.35
CA ILE A 128 9.36 12.62 -13.49
C ILE A 128 8.11 11.95 -14.08
N MET A 129 7.87 12.13 -15.38
CA MET A 129 6.72 11.53 -16.06
C MET A 129 6.73 10.00 -15.95
N VAL A 130 7.87 9.36 -16.25
CA VAL A 130 8.01 7.90 -16.23
C VAL A 130 7.80 7.34 -14.82
N ILE A 131 8.42 7.94 -13.80
CA ILE A 131 8.23 7.53 -12.40
C ILE A 131 6.75 7.67 -12.02
N GLY A 132 6.12 8.79 -12.36
CA GLY A 132 4.70 9.03 -12.09
C GLY A 132 3.78 7.99 -12.74
N MET A 133 4.07 7.60 -13.98
CA MET A 133 3.32 6.55 -14.68
C MET A 133 3.46 5.19 -14.00
N ILE A 134 4.67 4.82 -13.58
CA ILE A 134 4.91 3.57 -12.83
C ILE A 134 4.11 3.57 -11.52
N CYS A 135 4.14 4.68 -10.77
CA CYS A 135 3.37 4.83 -9.53
C CYS A 135 1.86 4.72 -9.77
N ALA A 136 1.35 5.36 -10.82
CA ALA A 136 -0.06 5.33 -11.17
C ALA A 136 -0.51 3.91 -11.56
N CYS A 137 0.26 3.21 -12.40
CA CYS A 137 -0.01 1.83 -12.77
C CYS A 137 -0.05 0.90 -11.56
N LEU A 138 0.93 1.03 -10.64
CA LEU A 138 0.97 0.21 -9.43
C LEU A 138 -0.26 0.46 -8.53
N ASN A 139 -0.65 1.72 -8.32
CA ASN A 139 -1.86 2.07 -7.58
C ASN A 139 -3.12 1.43 -8.19
N VAL A 140 -3.28 1.49 -9.52
CA VAL A 140 -4.42 0.87 -10.20
C VAL A 140 -4.44 -0.64 -9.99
N LEU A 141 -3.29 -1.30 -10.09
CA LEU A 141 -3.18 -2.74 -9.83
C LEU A 141 -3.54 -3.10 -8.38
N MET A 142 -3.11 -2.27 -7.42
CA MET A 142 -3.43 -2.48 -6.00
C MET A 142 -4.94 -2.38 -5.72
N TYR A 143 -5.66 -1.49 -6.41
CA TYR A 143 -7.12 -1.40 -6.30
C TYR A 143 -7.88 -2.58 -6.93
N GLY A 144 -7.20 -3.44 -7.70
CA GLY A 144 -7.79 -4.69 -8.19
C GLY A 144 -8.19 -5.65 -7.07
N SER A 145 -7.40 -5.74 -5.99
CA SER A 145 -7.70 -6.61 -4.84
C SER A 145 -9.02 -6.24 -4.13
N PRO A 146 -9.26 -4.98 -3.69
CA PRO A 146 -10.52 -4.61 -3.07
C PRO A 146 -11.71 -4.72 -4.04
N LEU A 147 -11.52 -4.45 -5.34
CA LEU A 147 -12.59 -4.63 -6.33
C LEU A 147 -13.02 -6.10 -6.45
N ALA A 148 -12.06 -7.03 -6.44
CA ALA A 148 -12.35 -8.46 -6.42
C ALA A 148 -13.14 -8.85 -5.16
N SER A 149 -12.75 -8.35 -3.99
CA SER A 149 -13.47 -8.59 -2.73
C SER A 149 -14.89 -8.04 -2.75
N MET A 150 -15.12 -6.84 -3.29
CA MET A 150 -16.47 -6.26 -3.41
C MET A 150 -17.37 -7.09 -4.34
N ASN A 151 -16.84 -7.55 -5.46
CA ASN A 151 -17.59 -8.39 -6.40
C ASN A 151 -17.93 -9.77 -5.80
N LEU A 152 -17.01 -10.36 -5.02
CA LEU A 152 -17.26 -11.61 -4.31
C LEU A 152 -18.35 -11.46 -3.24
N LEU A 153 -18.32 -10.36 -2.49
CA LEU A 153 -19.36 -10.07 -1.49
C LEU A 153 -20.73 -9.84 -2.14
N ALA A 154 -20.79 -9.08 -3.24
CA ALA A 154 -22.03 -8.86 -3.98
C ALA A 154 -22.59 -10.18 -4.55
N ALA A 155 -21.73 -11.07 -5.06
CA ALA A 155 -22.13 -12.40 -5.51
C ALA A 155 -22.67 -13.26 -4.36
N HIS A 156 -22.01 -13.26 -3.20
CA HIS A 156 -22.48 -13.98 -2.01
C HIS A 156 -23.83 -13.46 -1.50
N GLN A 157 -24.02 -12.14 -1.44
CA GLN A 157 -25.29 -11.55 -1.02
C GLN A 157 -26.43 -11.89 -2.00
N GLN A 158 -26.13 -11.92 -3.30
CA GLN A 158 -27.10 -12.31 -4.32
C GLN A 158 -27.51 -13.79 -4.22
N GLU A 159 -26.55 -14.66 -3.88
CA GLU A 159 -26.81 -16.10 -3.65
C GLU A 159 -27.71 -16.30 -2.42
N GLU A 160 -27.42 -15.65 -1.29
CA GLU A 160 -28.26 -15.72 -0.09
C GLU A 160 -29.69 -15.21 -0.33
N LEU A 161 -29.86 -14.09 -1.05
CA LEU A 161 -31.17 -13.56 -1.44
C LEU A 161 -31.97 -14.56 -2.28
N THR A 162 -31.30 -15.23 -3.21
CA THR A 162 -31.93 -16.23 -4.09
C THR A 162 -32.38 -17.45 -3.29
N ILE A 163 -31.57 -17.90 -2.33
CA ILE A 163 -31.91 -19.01 -1.42
C ILE A 163 -33.12 -18.64 -0.54
N MET A 164 -33.14 -17.43 0.04
CA MET A 164 -34.28 -16.98 0.86
C MET A 164 -35.59 -16.92 0.06
N GLN A 165 -35.54 -16.45 -1.19
CA GLN A 165 -36.72 -16.44 -2.08
C GLN A 165 -37.21 -17.86 -2.41
N SER A 166 -36.30 -18.81 -2.66
CA SER A 166 -36.66 -20.20 -2.93
C SER A 166 -37.27 -20.91 -1.72
N CYS A 167 -36.77 -20.62 -0.50
CA CYS A 167 -37.36 -21.13 0.74
C CYS A 167 -38.74 -20.54 1.01
N ALA A 168 -38.96 -19.25 0.73
CA ALA A 168 -40.25 -18.59 0.90
C ALA A 168 -41.34 -19.10 -0.06
N GLN A 169 -40.97 -19.57 -1.26
CA GLN A 169 -41.92 -20.17 -2.21
C GLN A 169 -42.29 -21.62 -1.89
N LYS A 170 -41.56 -22.29 -0.99
CA LYS A 170 -41.80 -23.68 -0.59
C LYS A 170 -42.63 -23.84 0.70
N SER A 171 -43.03 -22.74 1.35
CA SER A 171 -43.94 -22.75 2.53
C SER A 171 -45.34 -22.32 2.14
#